data_AF-A0AAD5PMY2-F1
#
_entry.id   AF-A0AAD5PMY2-F1
#
_cell.length_a   1.000
_cell.length_b   1.000
_cell.length_c   1.000
_cell.angle_alpha   90.00
_cell.angle_beta   90.00
_cell.angle_gamma   90.00
#
_symmetry.space_group_name_H-M   'P 1'
#
loop_
_entity.id
_entity.type
_entity.pdbx_description
1 polymer ?
#
loop_
_entity_poly.entity_id
_entity_poly.type
_entity_poly.pdbx_seq_one_letter_code
_entity_poly.pdbx_strand_id
1 'polypeptide(L)'
;MNVDGFVDYGTDIISQQSDKLVDHVLVFIFRPYHACWIQPIAVFATSGAAPTRILGQIILRAIVSLHSVGAIVTSVVSDGAQTNKGVYKAFGINASIKDLKFSIEHPVDEKTKIFFMFDMPHIMKCIRNLIFNQKQVQVESFLTGNGLDFYNALNFLF
;
A
#
# COMPACT_ATOMS: atom_id res chain seq x y z
N MET A 1 -20.92 -9.39 -0.42
CA MET A 1 -21.42 -8.32 0.47
C MET A 1 -21.97 -7.25 -0.46
N ASN A 2 -23.28 -6.98 -0.40
CA ASN A 2 -23.87 -5.90 -1.20
C ASN A 2 -23.69 -4.60 -0.40
N VAL A 3 -23.07 -3.60 -1.01
CA VAL A 3 -22.90 -2.28 -0.40
C VAL A 3 -23.75 -1.32 -1.24
N ASP A 4 -24.86 -0.86 -0.68
CA ASP A 4 -25.76 0.06 -1.34
C ASP A 4 -25.48 1.48 -0.85
N GLY A 5 -25.29 2.42 -1.77
CA GLY A 5 -25.01 3.82 -1.45
C GLY A 5 -24.20 4.54 -2.51
N PHE A 6 -23.79 5.76 -2.15
CA PHE A 6 -23.00 6.65 -2.98
C PHE A 6 -21.59 6.82 -2.43
N VAL A 7 -20.64 7.16 -3.31
CA VAL A 7 -19.25 7.37 -2.93
C VAL A 7 -19.14 8.46 -1.86
N ASP A 8 -18.46 8.14 -0.76
CA ASP A 8 -18.28 9.04 0.38
C ASP A 8 -16.85 8.94 0.93
N TYR A 9 -16.14 10.07 0.87
CA TYR A 9 -14.80 10.27 1.40
C TYR A 9 -14.78 11.18 2.65
N GLY A 10 -15.94 11.45 3.23
CA GLY A 10 -16.14 12.39 4.33
C GLY A 10 -16.37 13.83 3.86
N THR A 11 -16.81 14.68 4.78
CA THR A 11 -17.24 16.07 4.54
C THR A 11 -16.16 16.99 4.00
N ASP A 12 -14.90 16.70 4.32
CA ASP A 12 -13.81 17.63 4.08
C ASP A 12 -13.02 17.32 2.80
N ILE A 13 -13.42 16.29 2.05
CA ILE A 13 -12.75 15.85 0.83
C ILE A 13 -13.72 15.99 -0.34
N ILE A 14 -13.48 16.99 -1.17
CA ILE A 14 -14.29 17.21 -2.38
C ILE A 14 -13.96 16.11 -3.39
N SER A 15 -14.95 15.27 -3.67
CA SER A 15 -14.89 14.21 -4.66
C SER A 15 -15.80 14.53 -5.84
N GLN A 16 -15.27 14.43 -7.07
CA GLN A 16 -16.07 14.51 -8.29
C GLN A 16 -16.88 13.23 -8.55
N GLN A 17 -16.79 12.23 -7.67
CA GLN A 17 -17.44 10.93 -7.81
C GLN A 17 -18.63 10.74 -6.87
N SER A 18 -19.08 11.78 -6.15
CA SER A 18 -20.17 11.68 -5.16
C SER A 18 -21.42 10.99 -5.69
N ASP A 19 -21.74 11.17 -6.97
CA ASP A 19 -22.98 10.66 -7.55
C ASP A 19 -22.85 9.22 -8.09
N LYS A 20 -21.65 8.61 -7.98
CA LYS A 20 -21.43 7.23 -8.38
C LYS A 20 -21.90 6.25 -7.31
N LEU A 21 -22.41 5.11 -7.76
CA LEU A 21 -22.70 3.98 -6.89
C LEU A 21 -21.42 3.36 -6.35
N VAL A 22 -21.49 2.94 -5.09
CA VAL A 22 -20.42 2.26 -4.38
C VAL A 22 -20.32 0.81 -4.84
N ASP A 23 -19.09 0.34 -5.02
CA ASP A 23 -18.79 -1.07 -5.30
C ASP A 23 -17.60 -1.59 -4.47
N HIS A 24 -16.85 -0.70 -3.81
CA HIS A 24 -15.70 -1.02 -2.98
C HIS A 24 -15.75 -0.23 -1.65
N VAL A 25 -15.01 -0.75 -0.67
CA VAL A 25 -14.80 -0.08 0.62
C VAL A 25 -13.31 0.07 0.84
N LEU A 26 -12.86 1.31 1.06
CA LEU A 26 -11.50 1.63 1.43
C LEU A 26 -11.38 1.65 2.96
N VAL A 27 -10.52 0.81 3.51
CA VAL A 27 -10.32 0.68 4.95
C VAL A 27 -8.88 1.02 5.32
N PHE A 28 -8.71 1.88 6.32
CA PHE A 28 -7.42 2.13 6.96
C PHE A 28 -7.38 1.44 8.31
N ILE A 29 -6.29 0.73 8.57
CA ILE A 29 -6.08 -0.01 9.82
C ILE A 29 -4.79 0.48 10.46
N PHE A 30 -4.86 0.73 11.76
CA PHE A 30 -3.68 0.94 12.58
C PHE A 30 -3.22 -0.40 13.19
N ARG A 31 -1.95 -0.74 12.98
CA ARG A 31 -1.28 -1.90 13.56
C ARG A 31 -0.05 -1.44 14.35
N PRO A 32 -0.07 -1.49 15.69
CA PRO A 32 1.14 -1.27 16.48
C PRO A 32 2.16 -2.40 16.28
N TYR A 33 3.45 -2.06 16.32
CA TYR A 33 4.54 -3.05 16.28
C TYR A 33 4.69 -3.83 17.58
N HIS A 34 4.54 -3.13 18.72
CA HIS A 34 4.77 -3.69 20.05
C HIS A 34 3.51 -4.20 20.73
N ALA A 35 2.40 -4.35 19.99
CA ALA A 35 1.16 -4.88 20.55
C ALA A 35 0.41 -5.78 19.56
N CYS A 36 -0.34 -6.74 20.10
CA CYS A 36 -1.02 -7.77 19.34
C CYS A 36 -2.48 -7.42 19.02
N TRP A 37 -2.77 -6.18 18.62
CA TRP A 37 -4.11 -5.75 18.22
C TRP A 37 -4.09 -5.01 16.88
N ILE A 38 -5.25 -4.89 16.25
CA ILE A 38 -5.48 -4.04 15.08
C ILE A 38 -6.74 -3.22 15.32
N GLN A 39 -6.80 -2.02 14.76
CA GLN A 39 -7.99 -1.19 14.83
C GLN A 39 -8.24 -0.53 13.48
N PRO A 40 -9.42 -0.73 12.87
CA PRO A 40 -9.86 0.12 11.77
C PRO A 40 -9.99 1.56 12.26
N ILE A 41 -9.31 2.49 11.60
CA ILE A 41 -9.30 3.92 11.98
C ILE A 41 -10.11 4.80 11.03
N ALA A 42 -10.33 4.33 9.80
CA ALA A 42 -11.17 5.02 8.84
C ALA A 42 -11.74 4.02 7.82
N VAL A 43 -12.96 4.30 7.37
CA VAL A 43 -13.69 3.51 6.38
C VAL A 43 -14.36 4.49 5.43
N PHE A 44 -14.16 4.31 4.12
CA PHE A 44 -14.72 5.15 3.07
C PHE A 44 -15.39 4.30 2.01
N ALA A 45 -16.50 4.80 1.47
CA ALA A 45 -17.24 4.13 0.42
C ALA A 45 -16.73 4.62 -0.94
N THR A 46 -16.29 3.71 -1.82
CA THR A 46 -15.61 4.08 -3.07
C THR A 46 -16.22 3.38 -4.29
N SER A 47 -16.03 4.01 -5.44
CA SER A 47 -16.33 3.42 -6.75
C SER A 47 -14.99 3.07 -7.40
N GLY A 48 -14.64 1.79 -7.38
CA GLY A 48 -13.32 1.28 -7.69
C GLY A 48 -12.25 1.75 -6.71
N ALA A 49 -11.02 1.88 -7.22
CA ALA A 49 -9.90 2.40 -6.45
C ALA A 49 -10.04 3.91 -6.24
N ALA A 50 -9.82 4.37 -5.00
CA ALA A 50 -9.83 5.79 -4.68
C ALA A 50 -8.81 6.57 -5.52
N PRO A 51 -9.18 7.76 -6.05
CA PRO A 51 -8.25 8.58 -6.80
C PRO A 51 -6.99 8.92 -5.99
N THR A 52 -5.82 8.85 -6.63
CA THR A 52 -4.52 9.08 -6.00
C THR A 52 -4.47 10.34 -5.12
N ARG A 53 -5.03 11.45 -5.61
CA ARG A 53 -5.08 12.72 -4.86
C ARG A 53 -5.87 12.59 -3.55
N ILE A 54 -7.06 12.00 -3.63
CA ILE A 54 -7.95 11.79 -2.47
C ILE A 54 -7.26 10.85 -1.48
N LEU A 55 -6.70 9.75 -1.99
CA LEU A 55 -6.01 8.75 -1.15
C LEU A 55 -4.83 9.35 -0.39
N GLY A 56 -4.01 10.17 -1.04
CA GLY A 56 -2.91 10.88 -0.39
C GLY A 56 -3.38 11.85 0.70
N GLN A 57 -4.49 12.57 0.48
CA GLN A 57 -5.09 13.44 1.50
C GLN A 57 -5.58 12.65 2.71
N ILE A 58 -6.22 11.50 2.49
CA ILE A 58 -6.68 10.61 3.56
C ILE A 58 -5.50 10.07 4.36
N ILE A 59 -4.42 9.63 3.70
CA ILE A 59 -3.21 9.14 4.37
C ILE A 59 -2.59 10.22 5.26
N LEU A 60 -2.42 11.44 4.75
CA LEU A 60 -1.88 12.56 5.56
C LEU A 60 -2.77 12.88 6.76
N ARG A 61 -4.10 12.92 6.57
CA ARG A 61 -5.05 13.14 7.66
C ARG A 61 -4.97 12.04 8.70
N ALA A 62 -4.90 10.78 8.29
CA ALA A 62 -4.76 9.65 9.20
C ALA A 62 -3.48 9.76 10.04
N ILE A 63 -2.35 10.11 9.42
CA ILE A 63 -1.07 10.33 10.11
C ILE A 63 -1.20 11.45 11.16
N VAL A 64 -1.73 12.61 10.77
CA VAL A 64 -1.89 13.76 11.67
C VAL A 64 -2.87 13.47 12.81
N SER A 65 -3.99 12.80 12.52
CA SER A 65 -4.99 12.42 13.53
C SER A 65 -4.46 11.37 14.50
N LEU A 66 -3.62 10.44 14.06
CA LEU A 66 -2.96 9.48 14.95
C LEU A 66 -1.93 10.18 15.84
N HIS A 67 -1.15 11.10 15.28
CA HIS A 67 -0.18 11.89 16.05
C HIS A 67 -0.85 12.73 17.14
N SER A 68 -2.03 13.33 16.87
CA SER A 68 -2.73 14.17 17.86
C SER A 68 -3.22 13.41 19.10
N VAL A 69 -3.42 12.09 18.99
CA VAL A 69 -3.76 11.21 20.12
C VAL A 69 -2.54 10.52 20.74
N GLY A 70 -1.32 10.89 20.33
CA GLY A 70 -0.06 10.35 20.84
C GLY A 70 0.38 9.03 20.20
N ALA A 71 -0.29 8.58 19.12
CA ALA A 71 0.15 7.40 18.39
C ALA A 71 1.32 7.74 17.46
N ILE A 72 2.32 6.85 17.39
CA ILE A 72 3.52 7.03 16.57
C ILE A 72 3.36 6.22 15.28
N VAL A 73 3.26 6.92 14.15
CA VAL A 73 3.22 6.30 12.82
C VAL A 73 4.61 6.33 12.21
N THR A 74 5.27 5.17 12.15
CA THR A 74 6.60 5.05 11.52
C THR A 74 6.54 4.50 10.10
N SER A 75 5.44 3.88 9.69
CA SER A 75 5.28 3.39 8.33
C SER A 75 3.85 3.43 7.80
N VAL A 76 3.75 3.47 6.47
CA VAL A 76 2.52 3.29 5.71
C VAL A 76 2.73 2.09 4.78
N VAL A 77 1.82 1.12 4.84
CA VAL A 77 1.87 -0.09 4.03
C VAL A 77 0.65 -0.15 3.12
N SER A 78 0.86 -0.41 1.84
CA SER A 78 -0.21 -0.59 0.86
C SER A 78 0.09 -1.74 -0.10
N ASP A 79 -0.92 -2.18 -0.85
CA ASP A 79 -0.68 -3.07 -2.00
C ASP A 79 0.08 -2.35 -3.14
N GLY A 80 0.38 -3.11 -4.20
CA GLY A 80 1.06 -2.61 -5.39
C GLY A 80 0.16 -2.01 -6.47
N ALA A 81 -1.07 -1.60 -6.16
CA ALA A 81 -2.01 -1.02 -7.11
C ALA A 81 -1.51 0.33 -7.66
N GLN A 82 -2.01 0.72 -8.84
CA GLN A 82 -1.54 1.92 -9.54
C GLN A 82 -1.83 3.21 -8.77
N THR A 83 -2.97 3.30 -8.09
CA THR A 83 -3.35 4.45 -7.26
C THR A 83 -2.40 4.62 -6.08
N ASN A 84 -2.10 3.52 -5.37
CA ASN A 84 -1.13 3.48 -4.26
C ASN A 84 0.28 3.90 -4.70
N LYS A 85 0.77 3.34 -5.81
CA LYS A 85 2.04 3.77 -6.43
C LYS A 85 2.03 5.26 -6.79
N GLY A 86 0.90 5.77 -7.27
CA GLY A 86 0.72 7.19 -7.55
C GLY A 86 0.86 8.05 -6.30
N VAL A 87 0.35 7.60 -5.15
CA VAL A 87 0.48 8.31 -3.86
C VAL A 87 1.93 8.35 -3.44
N TYR A 88 2.65 7.24 -3.58
CA TYR A 88 4.07 7.15 -3.19
C TYR A 88 4.87 8.17 -4.02
N LYS A 89 4.64 8.19 -5.33
CA LYS A 89 5.25 9.20 -6.22
C LYS A 89 4.89 10.63 -5.83
N ALA A 90 3.64 10.89 -5.45
CA ALA A 90 3.19 12.22 -5.00
C ALA A 90 3.88 12.68 -3.70
N PHE A 91 4.25 11.75 -2.82
CA PHE A 91 5.06 12.02 -1.64
C PHE A 91 6.57 12.07 -1.92
N GLY A 92 6.98 11.97 -3.19
CA GLY A 92 8.38 11.97 -3.59
C GLY A 92 9.11 10.67 -3.24
N ILE A 93 8.39 9.58 -3.01
CA ILE A 93 8.96 8.25 -2.84
C ILE A 93 9.41 7.73 -4.21
N ASN A 94 10.66 7.30 -4.28
CA ASN A 94 11.32 6.88 -5.51
C ASN A 94 12.17 5.64 -5.25
N ALA A 95 12.03 4.64 -6.13
CA ALA A 95 12.80 3.39 -6.08
C ALA A 95 13.86 3.32 -7.20
N SER A 96 14.14 4.45 -7.87
CA SER A 96 15.19 4.53 -8.88
C SER A 96 16.56 4.32 -8.25
N ILE A 97 17.42 3.53 -8.92
CA ILE A 97 18.80 3.25 -8.47
C ILE A 97 19.60 4.54 -8.22
N LYS A 98 19.31 5.60 -8.97
CA LYS A 98 20.01 6.88 -8.89
C LYS A 98 19.48 7.82 -7.79
N ASP A 99 18.26 7.59 -7.34
CA ASP A 99 17.55 8.49 -6.41
C ASP A 99 16.56 7.66 -5.58
N LEU A 100 17.11 7.06 -4.53
CA LEU A 100 16.41 6.13 -3.66
C LEU A 100 15.83 6.90 -2.46
N LYS A 101 14.51 7.01 -2.41
CA LYS A 101 13.79 7.69 -1.32
C LYS A 101 12.57 6.88 -0.90
N PHE A 102 12.58 6.40 0.33
CA PHE A 102 11.51 5.56 0.90
C PHE A 102 10.82 6.17 2.11
N SER A 103 11.15 7.41 2.46
CA SER A 103 10.54 8.08 3.60
C SER A 103 10.27 9.55 3.34
N ILE A 104 9.34 10.08 4.13
CA ILE A 104 9.11 11.51 4.31
C ILE A 104 9.31 11.86 5.78
N GLU A 105 9.54 13.14 6.06
CA GLU A 105 9.46 13.68 7.40
C GLU A 105 8.00 13.75 7.84
N HIS A 106 7.74 13.48 9.11
CA HIS A 106 6.39 13.54 9.65
C HIS A 106 5.90 15.00 9.56
N PRO A 107 4.68 15.25 9.04
CA PRO A 107 4.21 16.60 8.71
C PRO A 107 4.07 17.55 9.91
N VAL A 108 4.13 17.01 11.12
CA VAL A 108 4.01 17.74 12.40
C VAL A 108 5.26 17.57 13.28
N ASP A 109 6.13 16.60 12.99
CA ASP A 109 7.30 16.29 13.81
C ASP A 109 8.51 15.94 12.94
N GLU A 110 9.35 16.93 12.68
CA GLU A 110 10.52 16.78 11.80
C GLU A 110 11.52 15.71 12.26
N LYS A 111 11.48 15.29 13.54
CA LYS A 111 12.37 14.25 14.08
C LYS A 111 11.95 12.84 13.67
N THR A 112 10.67 12.66 13.33
CA THR A 112 10.11 11.35 13.00
C THR A 112 10.01 11.19 11.50
N LYS A 113 10.49 10.05 10.99
CA LYS A 113 10.36 9.67 9.58
C LYS A 113 9.28 8.63 9.40
N ILE A 114 8.54 8.77 8.30
CA ILE A 114 7.49 7.83 7.90
C ILE A 114 7.96 7.10 6.66
N PHE A 115 8.08 5.77 6.77
CA PHE A 115 8.52 4.90 5.69
C PHE A 115 7.34 4.37 4.89
N PHE A 116 7.43 4.41 3.55
CA PHE A 116 6.42 3.86 2.66
C PHE A 116 6.86 2.49 2.17
N MET A 117 6.03 1.47 2.41
CA MET A 117 6.34 0.08 2.10
C MET A 117 5.21 -0.58 1.33
N PHE A 118 5.53 -1.60 0.56
CA PHE A 118 4.53 -2.42 -0.11
C PHE A 118 4.25 -3.70 0.69
N ASP A 119 3.05 -4.24 0.54
CA ASP A 119 2.69 -5.57 1.02
C ASP A 119 3.55 -6.65 0.33
N MET A 120 4.54 -7.16 1.06
CA MET A 120 5.50 -8.14 0.58
C MET A 120 4.83 -9.45 0.14
N PRO A 121 3.94 -10.08 0.94
CA PRO A 121 3.10 -11.19 0.48
C PRO A 121 2.41 -10.95 -0.86
N HIS A 122 1.82 -9.77 -1.07
CA HIS A 122 1.16 -9.45 -2.34
C HIS A 122 2.16 -9.39 -3.49
N ILE A 123 3.33 -8.75 -3.30
CA ILE A 123 4.38 -8.71 -4.32
C ILE A 123 4.86 -10.12 -4.67
N MET A 124 5.12 -10.96 -3.68
CA MET A 124 5.57 -12.34 -3.88
C MET A 124 4.52 -13.14 -4.65
N LYS A 125 3.24 -12.94 -4.37
CA LYS A 125 2.12 -13.52 -5.13
C LYS A 125 2.13 -13.06 -6.59
N CYS A 126 2.36 -11.77 -6.85
CA CYS A 126 2.48 -11.24 -8.21
C CYS A 126 3.65 -11.87 -8.97
N ILE A 127 4.82 -11.98 -8.34
CA ILE A 127 6.01 -12.61 -8.92
C ILE A 127 5.71 -14.07 -9.27
N ARG A 128 5.14 -14.81 -8.32
CA ARG A 128 4.72 -16.20 -8.53
C ARG A 128 3.77 -16.32 -9.73
N ASN A 129 2.73 -15.51 -9.79
CA ASN A 129 1.75 -15.54 -10.89
C ASN A 129 2.40 -15.17 -12.25
N LEU A 130 3.38 -14.26 -12.26
CA LEU A 130 4.15 -13.94 -13.46
C LEU A 130 4.95 -15.15 -13.94
N ILE A 131 5.65 -15.84 -13.03
CA ILE A 131 6.42 -17.05 -13.32
C ILE A 131 5.52 -18.15 -13.88
N PHE A 132 4.34 -18.38 -13.29
CA PHE A 132 3.40 -19.40 -13.79
C PHE A 132 2.82 -19.07 -15.16
N ASN A 133 2.59 -17.80 -15.47
CA ASN A 133 2.02 -17.37 -16.75
C ASN A 133 3.06 -17.28 -17.86
N GLN A 134 4.35 -17.10 -17.53
CA GLN A 134 5.43 -17.08 -18.51
C GLN A 134 6.02 -18.48 -18.70
N LYS A 135 5.85 -19.05 -19.90
CA LYS A 135 6.38 -20.39 -20.25
C LYS A 135 7.91 -20.49 -20.24
N GLN A 136 8.60 -19.35 -20.26
CA GLN A 136 10.05 -19.26 -20.14
C GLN A 136 10.39 -18.03 -19.30
N VAL A 137 11.13 -18.24 -18.20
CA VAL A 137 11.70 -17.18 -17.38
C VAL A 137 13.21 -17.27 -17.52
N GLN A 138 13.87 -16.20 -17.96
CA GLN A 138 15.33 -16.16 -18.02
C GLN A 138 15.86 -16.05 -16.60
N VAL A 139 16.53 -17.10 -16.14
CA VAL A 139 17.35 -17.06 -14.93
C VAL A 139 18.79 -16.85 -15.40
N GLU A 140 19.38 -15.71 -15.03
CA GLU A 140 20.82 -15.54 -15.20
C GLU A 140 21.50 -16.41 -14.13
N SER A 141 22.01 -17.56 -14.54
CA SER A 141 22.56 -18.59 -13.66
C SER A 141 23.93 -18.18 -13.12
N PHE A 142 23.94 -17.32 -12.11
CA PHE A 142 25.05 -17.28 -11.16
C PHE A 142 24.79 -18.34 -10.11
N LEU A 143 25.20 -19.59 -10.38
CA LEU A 143 25.67 -20.61 -9.44
C LEU A 143 25.65 -22.01 -10.12
N THR A 144 26.86 -22.47 -10.42
CA THR A 144 27.33 -23.84 -10.63
C THR A 144 26.35 -25.02 -10.47
N GLY A 145 26.21 -25.80 -11.55
CA GLY A 145 26.47 -27.24 -11.50
C GLY A 145 25.37 -28.21 -11.11
N ASN A 146 24.32 -27.80 -10.39
CA ASN A 146 23.16 -28.67 -10.14
C ASN A 146 21.88 -27.85 -10.24
N GLY A 147 21.04 -28.18 -11.22
CA GLY A 147 19.81 -27.47 -11.53
C GLY A 147 18.94 -27.31 -10.28
N LEU A 148 18.81 -26.07 -9.83
CA LEU A 148 17.84 -25.73 -8.79
C LEU A 148 16.46 -25.84 -9.45
N ASP A 149 15.70 -26.86 -9.03
CA ASP A 149 14.33 -27.06 -9.46
C ASP A 149 13.45 -25.94 -8.88
N PHE A 150 13.40 -24.82 -9.60
CA PHE A 150 12.74 -23.57 -9.19
C PHE A 150 11.28 -23.78 -8.76
N TYR A 151 10.64 -24.82 -9.32
CA TYR A 151 9.27 -25.22 -8.97
C TYR A 151 9.14 -25.67 -7.52
N ASN A 152 10.14 -26.39 -6.98
CA ASN A 152 10.12 -26.87 -5.60
C ASN A 152 10.49 -25.76 -4.60
N ALA A 153 11.33 -24.80 -4.99
CA ALA A 153 11.69 -23.65 -4.14
C ALA A 153 10.53 -22.66 -3.93
N LEU A 154 9.66 -22.48 -4.93
CA LEU A 154 8.49 -21.59 -4.84
C LEU A 154 7.36 -22.16 -3.98
N ASN A 155 7.23 -23.49 -3.89
CA ASN A 155 6.26 -24.15 -3.01
C ASN A 155 6.59 -24.03 -1.52
N PHE A 156 7.80 -23.58 -1.16
CA PHE A 156 8.21 -23.36 0.24
C PHE A 156 7.96 -21.92 0.74
N LEU A 157 7.59 -20.99 -0.14
CA LEU A 157 7.42 -19.57 0.20
C LEU A 157 5.99 -19.16 0.56
N PHE A 158 5.05 -20.11 0.63
CA PHE A 158 3.70 -19.91 1.17
C PHE A 158 3.13 -21.20 1.79
#